data_AF-A0A512BWM1-F1
#
_entry.id   AF-A0A512BWM1-F1
#
_cell.length_a   1.000
_cell.length_b   1.000
_cell.length_c   1.000
_cell.angle_alpha   90.00
_cell.angle_beta   90.00
_cell.angle_gamma   90.00
#
_symmetry.space_group_name_H-M   'P 1'
#
loop_
_entity.id
_entity.type
_entity.pdbx_description
1 polymer ?
#
loop_
_entity_poly.entity_id
_entity_poly.type
_entity_poly.pdbx_seq_one_letter_code
_entity_poly.pdbx_strand_id
1 'polypeptide(L)' 'MLIDLAQDESTLTEQEGQALTEEAPDLIPAWVETLHAWRVGQHRARLSAMPAPTFGKVGRNDPCPCGSGKKYKKCCGLN' A
#
# COMPACT_ATOMS: atom_id res chain seq x y z
N MET A 1 6.73 16.99 -3.51
CA MET A 1 6.20 15.62 -3.78
C MET A 1 6.40 15.31 -5.26
N LEU A 2 6.31 14.05 -5.71
CA LEU A 2 6.61 13.62 -7.11
C LEU A 2 5.93 14.44 -8.22
N ILE A 3 4.80 15.09 -7.92
CA ILE A 3 4.08 15.99 -8.84
C ILE A 3 4.91 17.27 -9.11
N ASP A 4 5.50 17.86 -8.07
CA ASP A 4 6.30 19.08 -8.16
C ASP A 4 7.60 18.84 -8.95
N LEU A 5 8.22 17.66 -8.81
CA LEU A 5 9.36 17.26 -9.65
C LEU A 5 8.99 17.09 -11.13
N ALA A 6 7.78 16.58 -11.43
CA ALA A 6 7.29 16.44 -12.80
C ALA A 6 6.88 17.78 -13.44
N GLN A 7 6.61 18.78 -12.61
CA GLN A 7 6.26 20.14 -13.03
C GLN A 7 7.45 21.12 -12.95
N ASP A 8 8.64 20.64 -12.57
CA ASP A 8 9.85 21.45 -12.31
C ASP A 8 9.65 22.54 -11.23
N GLU A 9 8.66 22.34 -10.36
CA GLU A 9 8.32 23.19 -9.22
C GLU A 9 8.85 22.62 -7.89
N SER A 10 9.80 21.67 -7.97
CA SER A 10 10.35 21.04 -6.78
C SER A 10 11.01 22.07 -5.88
N THR A 11 10.63 22.03 -4.60
CA THR A 11 11.27 22.85 -3.55
C THR A 11 12.62 22.29 -3.09
N LEU A 12 13.04 21.13 -3.61
CA LEU A 12 14.33 20.53 -3.29
C LEU A 12 15.42 21.18 -4.13
N THR A 13 16.48 21.61 -3.47
CA THR A 13 17.72 21.98 -4.16
C THR A 13 18.37 20.74 -4.80
N GLU A 14 19.20 20.95 -5.81
CA GLU A 14 19.95 19.86 -6.45
C GLU A 14 20.79 19.06 -5.45
N GLN A 15 21.37 19.74 -4.45
CA GLN A 15 22.16 19.12 -3.39
C GLN A 15 21.32 18.21 -2.49
N GLU A 16 20.12 18.65 -2.10
CA GLU A 16 19.20 17.82 -1.31
C GLU A 16 18.69 16.62 -2.10
N GLY A 17 18.39 16.81 -3.39
CA GLY A 17 17.99 15.72 -4.28
C GLY A 17 19.09 14.67 -4.46
N GLN A 18 20.35 15.11 -4.58
CA GLN A 18 21.49 14.22 -4.69
C GLN A 18 21.76 13.46 -3.39
N ALA A 19 21.74 14.14 -2.24
CA ALA A 19 21.90 13.49 -0.93
C ALA A 19 20.84 12.41 -0.69
N LEU A 20 19.57 12.69 -1.01
CA LEU A 20 18.49 11.70 -0.92
C LEU A 20 18.71 10.51 -1.86
N THR A 21 19.27 10.74 -3.05
CA THR A 21 19.57 9.67 -4.02
C THR A 21 20.69 8.77 -3.52
N GLU A 22 21.70 9.34 -2.88
CA GLU A 22 22.83 8.61 -2.30
C GLU A 22 22.40 7.77 -1.08
N GLU A 23 21.54 8.31 -0.22
CA GLU A 23 21.04 7.62 0.98
C GLU A 23 19.90 6.62 0.70
N ALA A 24 19.20 6.76 -0.42
CA ALA A 24 18.01 5.95 -0.74
C ALA A 24 18.23 4.43 -0.64
N PRO A 25 19.33 3.83 -1.13
CA PRO A 25 19.54 2.37 -1.05
C PRO A 25 19.46 1.82 0.38
N ASP A 26 19.95 2.58 1.35
CA ASP A 26 19.96 2.17 2.76
C ASP A 26 18.61 2.42 3.44
N LEU A 27 17.88 3.44 2.99
CA LEU A 27 16.57 3.82 3.54
C LEU A 27 15.41 2.98 2.97
N ILE A 28 15.50 2.54 1.71
CA ILE A 28 14.45 1.78 1.02
C ILE A 28 14.03 0.53 1.80
N PRO A 29 14.93 -0.36 2.26
CA PRO A 29 14.53 -1.56 3.00
C PRO A 29 13.67 -1.24 4.24
N ALA A 30 14.10 -0.27 5.05
CA ALA A 30 13.39 0.14 6.25
C ALA A 30 12.01 0.72 5.95
N TRP A 31 11.89 1.52 4.89
CA TRP A 31 10.60 2.05 4.44
C TRP A 31 9.68 0.97 3.90
N VAL A 32 10.21 0.00 3.13
CA VAL A 32 9.44 -1.14 2.63
C VAL A 32 8.86 -1.95 3.78
N GLU A 33 9.66 -2.25 4.80
CA GLU A 33 9.21 -2.98 6.00
C GLU A 33 8.13 -2.20 6.76
N THR A 34 8.35 -0.90 6.97
CA THR A 34 7.39 -0.02 7.67
C THR A 34 6.05 0.05 6.94
N LEU A 35 6.08 0.25 5.61
CA LEU A 35 4.87 0.29 4.78
C LEU A 35 4.18 -1.07 4.74
N HIS A 36 4.93 -2.17 4.69
CA HIS A 36 4.38 -3.52 4.74
C HIS A 36 3.67 -3.78 6.07
N ALA A 37 4.32 -3.46 7.19
CA ALA A 37 3.76 -3.62 8.53
C ALA A 37 2.46 -2.82 8.71
N TRP A 38 2.45 -1.55 8.28
CA TRP A 38 1.24 -0.73 8.30
C TRP A 38 0.11 -1.31 7.44
N ARG A 39 0.42 -1.76 6.22
CA ARG A 39 -0.56 -2.36 5.31
C ARG A 39 -1.20 -3.62 5.90
N VAL A 40 -0.40 -4.51 6.47
CA VAL A 40 -0.88 -5.74 7.11
C VAL A 40 -1.69 -5.43 8.37
N GLY A 41 -1.23 -4.48 9.18
CA GLY A 41 -1.95 -4.01 10.37
C GLY A 41 -3.33 -3.43 10.04
N GLN A 42 -3.42 -2.53 9.06
CA GLN A 42 -4.71 -1.96 8.63
C GLN A 42 -5.64 -3.01 8.02
N HIS A 43 -5.11 -3.96 7.26
CA HIS A 43 -5.91 -5.04 6.68
C HIS A 43 -6.50 -5.93 7.78
N ARG A 44 -5.70 -6.32 8.78
CA ARG A 44 -6.14 -7.10 9.92
C ARG A 44 -7.19 -6.37 10.78
N ALA A 45 -6.98 -5.08 11.04
CA ALA A 45 -7.94 -4.25 11.78
C ALA A 45 -9.29 -4.15 11.04
N ARG A 46 -9.26 -3.95 9.71
CA ARG A 46 -10.48 -3.92 8.88
C ARG A 46 -11.22 -5.26 8.85
N LEU A 47 -10.51 -6.38 8.72
CA LEU A 47 -11.14 -7.70 8.71
C LEU A 47 -11.79 -8.06 10.05
N SER A 48 -11.22 -7.61 11.17
CA SER A 48 -11.73 -7.88 12.52
C SER A 48 -13.01 -7.09 12.85
N ALA A 49 -13.24 -5.97 12.17
CA ALA A 49 -14.40 -5.11 12.37
C ALA A 49 -15.60 -5.46 11.46
N MET A 50 -15.42 -6.34 10.47
CA MET A 50 -16.49 -6.72 9.54
C MET A 50 -17.11 -8.05 9.95
N PRO A 51 -18.44 -8.21 9.86
CA PRO A 51 -19.09 -9.49 10.10
C PRO A 51 -18.53 -10.55 9.16
N ALA A 52 -18.29 -11.76 9.68
CA ALA A 52 -17.80 -12.87 8.88
C ALA A 52 -18.75 -13.09 7.69
N PRO A 53 -18.24 -13.05 6.44
CA PRO A 53 -19.10 -13.21 5.28
C PRO A 53 -19.70 -14.62 5.28
N THR A 54 -21.03 -14.70 5.23
CA THR A 54 -21.80 -15.95 5.08
C THR A 54 -21.77 -16.52 3.66
N PHE A 55 -21.02 -15.88 2.76
CA PHE A 55 -20.97 -16.23 1.36
C PHE A 55 -20.15 -17.51 1.14
N GLY A 56 -20.63 -18.37 0.23
CA GLY A 56 -20.01 -19.65 -0.12
C GLY A 56 -18.62 -19.54 -0.76
N LYS A 57 -18.19 -20.58 -1.51
CA LYS A 57 -16.89 -20.59 -2.21
C LYS A 57 -16.78 -19.40 -3.17
N VAL A 58 -16.07 -18.34 -2.77
CA VAL A 58 -15.78 -17.16 -3.60
C VAL A 58 -14.54 -17.42 -4.46
N GLY A 59 -14.65 -17.15 -5.76
CA GLY A 59 -13.53 -17.28 -6.69
C GLY A 59 -12.49 -16.18 -6.48
N ARG A 60 -11.20 -16.51 -6.72
CA ARG A 60 -10.06 -15.60 -6.52
C ARG A 60 -10.19 -14.26 -7.30
N ASN A 61 -10.84 -14.28 -8.46
CA ASN A 61 -11.00 -13.10 -9.33
C ASN A 61 -12.35 -12.39 -9.17
N ASP A 62 -13.28 -12.93 -8.38
CA ASP A 62 -14.63 -12.38 -8.22
C ASP A 62 -14.63 -11.09 -7.38
N PRO A 63 -15.67 -10.25 -7.48
CA PRO A 63 -15.86 -9.12 -6.57
C PRO A 63 -15.80 -9.56 -5.11
N CYS A 64 -15.08 -8.79 -4.29
CA CYS A 64 -14.87 -9.13 -2.90
C CYS A 64 -16.17 -8.93 -2.09
N PRO A 65 -16.64 -9.94 -1.34
CA PRO A 65 -17.91 -9.89 -0.63
C PRO A 65 -17.93 -8.88 0.52
N CYS A 66 -16.78 -8.30 0.89
CA CYS A 66 -16.71 -7.21 1.86
C CYS A 66 -17.18 -5.84 1.32
N GLY A 67 -17.74 -5.78 0.11
CA GLY A 67 -18.28 -4.55 -0.47
C GLY A 67 -17.23 -3.51 -0.89
N SER A 68 -15.95 -3.88 -0.97
CA SER A 68 -14.88 -2.94 -1.34
C SER A 68 -14.81 -2.59 -2.83
N GLY A 69 -15.57 -3.30 -3.68
CA GLY A 69 -15.49 -3.19 -5.14
C GLY A 69 -14.23 -3.79 -5.77
N LYS A 70 -13.30 -4.33 -4.99
CA LYS A 70 -12.04 -4.95 -5.47
C LYS A 70 -12.24 -6.45 -5.75
N LYS A 71 -11.37 -7.06 -6.56
CA LYS A 71 -11.31 -8.54 -6.69
C LYS A 71 -10.92 -9.18 -5.36
N TYR A 72 -11.44 -10.37 -5.06
CA TYR A 72 -11.18 -11.09 -3.80
C TYR A 72 -9.68 -11.22 -3.52
N LYS A 73 -8.86 -11.62 -4.51
CA LYS A 73 -7.38 -11.70 -4.40
C LYS A 73 -6.63 -10.40 -4.15
N LYS A 74 -7.29 -9.27 -4.37
CA LYS A 74 -6.73 -7.92 -4.15
C LYS A 74 -7.36 -7.25 -2.92
N CYS A 75 -8.17 -7.99 -2.16
CA CYS A 75 -8.85 -7.52 -0.97
C CYS A 75 -8.76 -8.54 0.18
N CYS A 76 -9.86 -9.21 0.55
CA CYS A 76 -9.88 -10.10 1.72
C CYS A 76 -9.14 -11.42 1.48
N GLY A 77 -9.00 -11.86 0.23
CA GLY A 77 -8.23 -13.05 -0.15
C GLY A 77 -6.75 -12.75 -0.38
N LEU A 78 -6.21 -11.70 0.26
CA LEU A 78 -4.77 -11.48 0.31
C LEU A 78 -4.17 -12.50 1.28
N ASN A 79 -3.80 -13.65 0.72
CA ASN A 79 -2.57 -14.33 1.08
C ASN A 79 -1.52 -13.92 0.04
#